data_AF-S8FJ10-F1
#
_entry.id   AF-S8FJ10-F1
#
_cell.length_a   1.000
_cell.length_b   1.000
_cell.length_c   1.000
_cell.angle_alpha   90.00
_cell.angle_beta   90.00
_cell.angle_gamma   90.00
#
_symmetry.space_group_name_H-M   'P 1'
#
loop_
_entity.id
_entity.type
_entity.pdbx_description
1 polymer ?
#
loop_
_entity_poly.entity_id
_entity_poly.type
_entity_poly.pdbx_seq_one_letter_code
_entity_poly.pdbx_strand_id
1 'polypeptide(L)'
;MSSQHVLNFDDNVYLAVTVSPTSHFMVNPGQLAVHPSLTHLGTVGQLQDVQLLSAPRAGWPHAQGEILALLNNLDGVKHVDVQDPPRERFRRGDDL
;
A
#
# COMPACT_ATOMS: atom_id res chain seq x y z
N MET A 1 -20.31 2.95 -13.43
CA MET A 1 -19.44 4.15 -13.37
C MET A 1 -18.35 3.84 -12.35
N SER A 2 -17.35 3.06 -12.75
CA SER A 2 -16.27 2.65 -11.85
C SER A 2 -15.25 3.78 -11.87
N SER A 3 -15.20 4.60 -10.84
CA SER A 3 -14.14 5.58 -10.62
C SER A 3 -12.84 4.81 -10.44
N GLN A 4 -12.13 4.60 -11.55
CA GLN A 4 -10.76 4.12 -11.56
C GLN A 4 -9.99 5.15 -10.73
N HIS A 5 -9.59 4.79 -9.51
CA HIS A 5 -8.67 5.62 -8.74
C HIS A 5 -7.43 5.76 -9.60
N VAL A 6 -7.26 6.94 -10.22
CA VAL A 6 -6.03 7.30 -10.92
C VAL A 6 -5.01 7.43 -9.81
N LEU A 7 -4.29 6.34 -9.55
CA LEU A 7 -3.24 6.29 -8.56
C LEU A 7 -2.14 7.26 -9.04
N ASN A 8 -2.09 8.43 -8.43
CA ASN A 8 -1.03 9.39 -8.65
C ASN A 8 0.20 8.93 -7.86
N PHE A 9 1.13 8.26 -8.55
CA PHE A 9 2.40 7.78 -8.00
C PHE A 9 3.47 8.87 -7.91
N ASP A 10 3.23 10.05 -8.50
CA ASP A 10 4.15 11.17 -8.43
C ASP A 10 4.09 11.81 -7.03
N ASP A 11 2.87 11.98 -6.51
CA ASP A 11 2.62 12.61 -5.21
C ASP A 11 2.46 11.62 -4.06
N ASN A 12 2.04 10.38 -4.35
CA ASN A 12 1.75 9.38 -3.32
C ASN A 12 2.49 8.07 -3.57
N VAL A 13 2.91 7.44 -2.48
CA VAL A 13 3.39 6.06 -2.43
C VAL A 13 2.21 5.20 -1.96
N TYR A 14 2.02 4.05 -2.61
CA TYR A 14 0.95 3.13 -2.24
C TYR A 14 1.52 1.92 -1.55
N LEU A 15 0.80 1.41 -0.57
CA LEU A 15 1.15 0.22 0.19
C LEU A 15 0.00 -0.78 0.13
N ALA A 16 0.30 -1.99 -0.31
CA ALA A 16 -0.60 -3.11 -0.22
C ALA A 16 -0.29 -3.89 1.06
N VAL A 17 -1.21 -3.86 2.02
CA VAL A 17 -1.10 -4.59 3.28
C VAL A 17 -1.98 -5.81 3.22
N THR A 18 -1.36 -6.99 3.25
CA THR A 18 -2.07 -8.26 3.36
C THR A 18 -2.30 -8.57 4.83
N VAL A 19 -3.57 -8.68 5.21
CA VAL A 19 -3.98 -9.04 6.57
C VAL A 19 -4.41 -10.50 6.65
N SER A 20 -4.38 -11.07 7.85
CA SER A 20 -4.90 -12.40 8.11
C SER A 20 -6.43 -12.39 7.98
N PRO A 21 -7.06 -13.41 7.37
CA PRO A 21 -8.51 -13.52 7.28
C PRO A 21 -9.23 -13.58 8.64
N THR A 22 -8.50 -13.95 9.69
CA THR A 22 -9.00 -14.01 11.08
C THR A 22 -8.73 -12.74 11.88
N SER A 23 -8.08 -11.74 11.26
CA SER A 23 -7.73 -10.49 11.95
C SER A 23 -8.92 -9.54 12.05
N HIS A 24 -8.86 -8.66 13.06
CA HIS A 24 -9.84 -7.59 13.25
C HIS A 24 -9.82 -6.56 12.09
N PHE A 25 -8.72 -6.49 11.33
CA PHE A 25 -8.59 -5.61 10.17
C PHE A 25 -9.50 -5.99 9.00
N MET A 26 -10.00 -7.23 8.95
CA MET A 26 -11.02 -7.63 7.97
C MET A 26 -12.36 -6.92 8.20
N VAL A 27 -12.68 -6.61 9.47
CA VAL A 27 -13.92 -5.94 9.87
C VAL A 27 -13.72 -4.43 9.94
N ASN A 28 -12.54 -3.99 10.41
CA ASN A 28 -12.20 -2.59 10.56
C ASN A 28 -10.85 -2.25 9.90
N PRO A 29 -10.80 -2.11 8.57
CA PRO A 29 -9.56 -1.87 7.84
C PRO A 29 -8.99 -0.47 8.08
N GLY A 30 -9.79 0.47 8.59
CA GLY A 30 -9.32 1.82 8.95
C GLY A 30 -8.27 1.84 10.06
N GLN A 31 -8.19 0.79 10.88
CA GLN A 31 -7.16 0.66 11.91
C GLN A 31 -5.75 0.43 11.35
N LEU A 32 -5.61 0.11 10.05
CA LEU A 32 -4.31 0.01 9.37
C LEU A 32 -3.67 1.38 9.11
N ALA A 33 -4.44 2.48 9.19
CA ALA A 33 -3.92 3.85 9.12
C ALA A 33 -3.26 4.26 10.46
N VAL A 34 -2.28 3.47 10.90
CA VAL A 34 -1.57 3.65 12.18
C VAL A 34 -0.70 4.90 12.26
N HIS A 35 -0.48 5.56 11.12
CA HIS A 35 0.33 6.76 11.02
C HIS A 35 -0.50 7.88 10.40
N PRO A 36 -0.38 9.14 10.86
CA PRO A 36 -1.17 10.26 10.34
C PRO A 36 -0.93 10.54 8.84
N SER A 37 0.23 10.15 8.32
CA SER A 37 0.52 10.24 6.88
C SER A 37 -0.04 9.09 6.07
N LEU A 38 -0.59 8.04 6.69
CA LEU A 38 -1.24 6.95 5.99
C LEU A 38 -2.73 7.23 5.83
N THR A 39 -3.23 7.05 4.62
CA THR A 39 -4.65 7.11 4.31
C THR A 39 -5.10 5.76 3.77
N HIS A 40 -6.15 5.18 4.36
CA HIS A 40 -6.75 3.96 3.83
C HIS A 40 -7.60 4.30 2.60
N LEU A 41 -7.33 3.63 1.49
CA LEU A 41 -8.03 3.83 0.23
C LEU A 41 -9.09 2.76 -0.04
N GLY A 42 -8.92 1.56 0.52
CA GLY A 42 -9.86 0.44 0.32
C GLY A 42 -9.15 -0.88 0.07
N THR A 43 -9.81 -1.79 -0.62
CA THR A 43 -9.27 -3.12 -0.97
C THR A 43 -8.68 -3.15 -2.38
N VAL A 44 -7.72 -4.04 -2.62
CA VAL A 44 -7.11 -4.21 -3.95
C VAL A 44 -7.96 -5.15 -4.79
N GLY A 45 -8.77 -4.58 -5.70
CA GLY A 45 -9.58 -5.36 -6.64
C GLY A 45 -10.61 -6.25 -5.93
N GLN A 46 -10.52 -7.56 -6.12
CA GLN A 46 -11.39 -8.55 -5.49
C GLN A 46 -10.79 -9.17 -4.22
N LEU A 47 -9.55 -8.80 -3.85
CA LEU A 47 -8.87 -9.31 -2.67
C LEU A 47 -9.30 -8.53 -1.43
N GLN A 48 -10.13 -9.14 -0.59
CA GLN A 48 -10.65 -8.51 0.64
C GLN A 48 -9.63 -8.50 1.79
N ASP A 49 -8.68 -9.43 1.73
CA ASP A 49 -7.56 -9.57 2.66
C ASP A 49 -6.40 -8.62 2.35
N VAL A 50 -6.43 -7.94 1.21
CA VAL A 50 -5.41 -6.95 0.81
C VAL A 50 -6.01 -5.55 0.85
N GLN A 51 -5.49 -4.75 1.77
CA GLN A 51 -5.89 -3.37 1.99
C GLN A 51 -4.85 -2.43 1.36
N LEU A 52 -5.32 -1.45 0.60
CA LEU A 52 -4.52 -0.43 -0.04
C LEU A 52 -4.47 0.81 0.85
N LEU A 53 -3.26 1.25 1.18
CA LEU A 53 -2.96 2.49 1.86
C LEU A 53 -2.20 3.42 0.91
N SER A 54 -2.35 4.73 1.10
CA SER A 54 -1.51 5.75 0.48
C SER A 54 -0.74 6.55 1.51
N ALA A 55 0.46 6.99 1.13
CA ALA A 55 1.30 7.89 1.90
C ALA A 55 1.84 9.00 0.99
N PRO A 56 2.00 10.24 1.48
CA PRO A 56 2.59 11.32 0.70
C PRO A 56 4.07 11.05 0.44
N ARG A 57 4.47 11.11 -0.84
CA ARG A 57 5.82 10.76 -1.28
C ARG A 57 6.90 11.68 -0.70
N ALA A 58 6.58 12.96 -0.48
CA ALA A 58 7.51 13.93 0.09
C ALA A 58 8.01 13.53 1.49
N GLY A 59 7.16 12.91 2.32
CA GLY A 59 7.49 12.45 3.66
C GLY A 59 7.90 10.98 3.74
N TRP A 60 7.67 10.22 2.68
CA TRP A 60 7.84 8.76 2.66
C TRP A 60 9.26 8.29 3.05
N PRO A 61 10.37 8.83 2.49
CA PRO A 61 11.71 8.32 2.82
C PRO A 61 12.08 8.41 4.30
N HIS A 62 11.51 9.38 5.02
CA HIS A 62 11.76 9.59 6.44
C HIS A 62 10.82 8.77 7.33
N ALA A 63 9.55 8.62 6.91
CA ALA A 63 8.53 7.91 7.67
C ALA A 63 8.45 6.41 7.33
N GLN A 64 9.03 5.95 6.22
CA GLN A 64 8.94 4.57 5.72
C GLN A 64 9.38 3.56 6.77
N GLY A 65 10.53 3.78 7.43
CA GLY A 65 11.04 2.85 8.43
C GLY A 65 10.10 2.69 9.62
N GLU A 66 9.58 3.80 10.13
CA GLU A 66 8.61 3.80 11.23
C GLU A 66 7.28 3.17 10.82
N ILE A 67 6.73 3.56 9.66
CA ILE A 67 5.48 3.02 9.12
C ILE A 67 5.56 1.51 8.92
N LEU A 68 6.63 1.02 8.29
CA LEU A 68 6.82 -0.41 8.05
C LEU A 68 7.02 -1.16 9.38
N ALA A 69 7.73 -0.58 10.35
CA ALA A 69 7.88 -1.19 11.67
C ALA A 69 6.53 -1.29 12.40
N LEU A 70 5.73 -0.22 12.39
CA LEU A 70 4.39 -0.22 12.98
C LEU A 70 3.49 -1.26 12.32
N LEU A 71 3.41 -1.28 10.99
CA LEU A 71 2.56 -2.22 10.25
C LEU A 71 2.99 -3.68 10.48
N ASN A 72 4.28 -3.98 10.48
CA ASN A 72 4.77 -5.34 10.74
C ASN A 72 4.58 -5.78 12.20
N ASN A 73 4.50 -4.84 13.15
CA ASN A 73 4.22 -5.14 14.55
C ASN A 73 2.72 -5.34 14.84
N LEU A 74 1.82 -5.04 13.89
CA LEU A 74 0.39 -5.24 14.07
C LEU A 74 0.05 -6.72 14.03
N ASP A 75 -0.61 -7.19 15.09
CA ASP A 75 -1.10 -8.56 15.15
C ASP A 75 -2.24 -8.75 14.14
N GLY A 76 -1.96 -9.56 13.12
CA GLY A 76 -2.87 -9.78 11.99
C GLY A 76 -2.38 -9.23 10.67
N VAL A 77 -1.29 -8.47 10.60
CA VAL A 77 -0.62 -8.14 9.32
C VAL A 77 0.30 -9.29 8.94
N LYS A 78 0.12 -9.83 7.73
CA LYS A 78 0.96 -10.91 7.19
C LYS A 78 2.08 -10.40 6.31
N HIS A 79 1.76 -9.37 5.50
CA HIS A 79 2.70 -8.85 4.52
C HIS A 79 2.40 -7.39 4.23
N VAL A 80 3.46 -6.62 3.98
CA VAL A 80 3.37 -5.22 3.55
C VAL A 80 4.23 -5.08 2.30
N ASP A 81 3.60 -4.71 1.19
CA ASP A 81 4.26 -4.51 -0.09
C ASP A 81 4.16 -3.03 -0.48
N VAL A 82 5.31 -2.41 -0.74
CA VAL A 82 5.37 -1.00 -1.16
C VAL A 82 5.31 -0.97 -2.68
N GLN A 83 4.24 -0.41 -3.21
CA GLN A 83 4.05 -0.23 -4.63
C GLN A 83 4.80 1.02 -5.08
N ASP A 84 6.04 0.82 -5.48
CA ASP A 84 6.81 1.84 -6.20
C ASP A 84 6.18 2.10 -7.58
N PRO A 85 6.33 3.31 -8.16
CA PRO A 85 5.91 3.58 -9.52
C PRO A 85 6.43 2.48 -10.45
N PRO A 86 5.59 1.96 -11.36
CA PRO A 86 5.98 0.86 -12.22
C PRO A 86 7.27 1.25 -12.93
N ARG A 87 8.37 0.56 -12.59
CA ARG A 87 9.65 0.71 -13.28
C ARG A 87 9.34 0.59 -14.76
N GLU A 88 9.62 1.63 -15.52
CA GLU A 88 9.51 1.61 -16.97
C GLU A 88 10.13 0.31 -17.46
N ARG A 89 9.32 -0.51 -18.14
CA ARG A 89 9.83 -1.69 -18.81
C ARG A 89 10.86 -1.20 -19.82
N PHE A 90 12.15 -1.32 -19.48
CA PHE A 90 13.20 -1.28 -20.47
C PHE A 90 12.86 -2.37 -21.49
N ARG A 91 12.49 -1.91 -22.69
CA ARG A 91 12.23 -2.76 -23.85
C ARG A 91 13.56 -3.47 -24.13
N ARG A 92 13.72 -4.73 -23.71
CA ARG A 92 14.80 -5.59 -24.24
C ARG A 92 14.42 -5.88 -25.68
N GLY A 93 15.01 -5.12 -26.57
CA GLY A 93 14.83 -5.22 -28.01
C GLY A 93 15.80 -4.26 -28.67
N ASP A 94 17.08 -4.59 -28.58
CA ASP A 94 18.07 -4.19 -29.58
C ASP A 94 19.04 -5.36 -29.70
N ASP A 95 18.58 -6.39 -30.40
CA ASP A 95 19.44 -7.34 -31.06
C ASP A 95 19.95 -6.64 -32.34
N LEU A 96 21.23 -6.27 -32.36
CA LEU A 96 21.99 -5.96 -33.57
C LEU A 96 23.37 -6.63 -33.49
#